data_AF-A0A8J3GEF5-F1
#
_entry.id   AF-A0A8J3GEF5-F1
#
_cell.length_a   1.000
_cell.length_b   1.000
_cell.length_c   1.000
_cell.angle_alpha   90.00
_cell.angle_beta   90.00
_cell.angle_gamma   90.00
#
_symmetry.space_group_name_H-M   'P 1'
#
loop_
_entity.id
_entity.type
_entity.pdbx_description
1 polymer ?
#
loop_
_entity_poly.entity_id
_entity_poly.type
_entity_poly.pdbx_seq_one_letter_code
_entity_poly.pdbx_strand_id
1 'polypeptide(L)'
;MSNIRQLQIANALYASEHAGQYVPILSRNEEGTLTRWLENEDYRALLGIAKEQAWPDELISPNANVLASDGERRFDRSYAMNITGFTGYSDAGNAWQINSYKLENPSDVIAMTDALDWIVSYYGSAKYKGAEESLNSAVAYRYNEKAAVAYYDGHVESHDMSDLSDDIKPWLIPN
;
A
#
# COMPACT_ATOMS: atom_id res chain seq x y z
N MET A 1 11.89 11.51 5.96
CA MET A 1 10.66 11.82 5.19
C MET A 1 10.33 10.57 4.38
N SER A 2 9.06 10.21 4.28
CA SER A 2 8.60 8.95 3.67
C SER A 2 8.79 8.92 2.14
N ASN A 3 9.09 7.75 1.56
CA ASN A 3 9.20 7.56 0.10
C ASN A 3 7.85 7.25 -0.56
N ILE A 4 6.75 7.27 0.21
CA ILE A 4 5.43 6.85 -0.26
C ILE A 4 4.92 7.62 -1.48
N ARG A 5 5.34 8.89 -1.62
CA ARG A 5 5.02 9.71 -2.81
C ARG A 5 5.54 9.06 -4.09
N GLN A 6 6.76 8.53 -4.08
CA GLN A 6 7.35 7.89 -5.26
C GLN A 6 6.58 6.63 -5.65
N LEU A 7 6.18 5.83 -4.66
CA LEU A 7 5.35 4.64 -4.87
C LEU A 7 4.00 5.01 -5.48
N GLN A 8 3.34 6.03 -4.95
CA GLN A 8 2.04 6.45 -5.48
C GLN A 8 2.13 7.07 -6.88
N ILE A 9 3.21 7.78 -7.20
CA ILE A 9 3.47 8.24 -8.58
C ILE A 9 3.61 7.04 -9.52
N ALA A 10 4.38 6.01 -9.13
CA ALA A 10 4.48 4.78 -9.92
C ALA A 10 3.13 4.08 -10.09
N ASN A 11 2.26 4.13 -9.08
CA ASN A 11 0.93 3.54 -9.13
C ASN A 11 0.03 4.30 -10.12
N ALA A 12 0.12 5.63 -10.16
CA ALA A 12 -0.59 6.44 -11.15
C ALA A 12 -0.05 6.23 -12.58
N LEU A 13 1.28 6.09 -12.75
CA LEU A 13 1.89 5.73 -14.03
C LEU A 13 1.43 4.35 -14.50
N TYR A 14 1.40 3.37 -13.59
CA TYR A 14 0.87 2.04 -13.86
C TYR A 14 -0.56 2.13 -14.41
N ALA A 15 -1.43 2.89 -13.76
CA ALA A 15 -2.80 3.10 -14.24
C ALA A 15 -2.85 3.73 -15.64
N SER A 16 -1.96 4.68 -15.95
CA SER A 16 -1.89 5.29 -17.27
C SER A 16 -1.52 4.30 -18.39
N GLU A 17 -0.74 3.26 -18.06
CA GLU A 17 -0.31 2.21 -18.99
C GLU A 17 -1.30 1.01 -19.03
N HIS A 18 -2.18 0.88 -18.03
CA HIS A 18 -3.09 -0.25 -17.85
C HIS A 18 -4.57 0.17 -17.92
N ALA A 19 -4.93 1.06 -18.86
CA ALA A 19 -6.31 1.48 -19.12
C ALA A 19 -7.06 2.00 -17.86
N GLY A 20 -6.34 2.75 -17.02
CA GLY A 20 -6.85 3.34 -15.77
C GLY A 20 -6.82 2.38 -14.57
N GLN A 21 -6.38 1.13 -14.74
CA GLN A 21 -6.29 0.18 -13.63
C GLN A 21 -5.05 0.43 -12.79
N TYR A 22 -5.20 0.82 -11.52
CA TYR A 22 -4.07 0.90 -10.59
C TYR A 22 -3.43 -0.47 -10.37
N VAL A 23 -2.23 -0.53 -9.79
CA VAL A 23 -1.57 -1.84 -9.55
C VAL A 23 -2.50 -2.75 -8.73
N PRO A 24 -2.67 -4.02 -9.11
CA PRO A 24 -3.41 -4.97 -8.28
C PRO A 24 -2.75 -5.08 -6.91
N ILE A 25 -3.53 -4.87 -5.85
CA ILE A 25 -3.06 -5.08 -4.48
C ILE A 25 -2.65 -6.55 -4.32
N LEU A 26 -3.50 -7.42 -4.86
CA LEU A 26 -3.33 -8.86 -4.92
C LEU A 26 -4.02 -9.39 -6.17
N SER A 27 -3.35 -10.20 -6.97
CA SER A 27 -3.93 -10.87 -8.14
C SER A 27 -3.69 -12.37 -8.11
N ARG A 28 -4.48 -13.10 -8.89
CA ARG A 28 -4.41 -14.55 -9.06
C ARG A 28 -4.31 -14.88 -10.54
N ASN A 29 -3.30 -15.64 -10.95
CA ASN A 29 -3.21 -16.12 -12.34
C ASN A 29 -4.14 -17.34 -12.58
N GLU A 30 -4.22 -17.82 -13.83
CA GLU A 30 -5.07 -18.96 -14.19
C GLU A 30 -4.69 -20.27 -13.47
N GLU A 31 -3.42 -20.40 -13.07
CA GLU A 31 -2.89 -21.55 -12.30
C GLU A 31 -3.19 -21.44 -10.80
N GLY A 32 -3.77 -20.32 -10.35
CA GLY A 32 -4.08 -20.07 -8.95
C GLY A 32 -2.95 -19.44 -8.12
N THR A 33 -1.81 -19.13 -8.75
CA THR A 33 -0.68 -18.44 -8.11
C THR A 33 -1.06 -17.01 -7.77
N LEU A 34 -0.79 -16.61 -6.53
CA LEU A 34 -1.04 -15.26 -6.05
C LEU A 34 0.16 -14.35 -6.25
N THR A 35 -0.07 -13.13 -6.72
CA THR A 35 0.95 -12.09 -6.88
C THR A 35 0.53 -10.85 -6.08
N ARG A 36 1.36 -10.44 -5.13
CA ARG A 36 1.17 -9.20 -4.35
C ARG A 36 1.64 -7.99 -5.16
N TRP A 37 1.16 -6.79 -4.84
CA TRP A 37 1.59 -5.56 -5.53
C TRP A 37 3.11 -5.34 -5.49
N LEU A 38 3.78 -5.70 -4.39
CA LEU A 38 5.24 -5.58 -4.24
C LEU A 38 6.04 -6.59 -5.08
N GLU A 39 5.36 -7.57 -5.66
CA GLU A 39 5.91 -8.59 -6.57
C GLU A 39 5.53 -8.31 -8.02
N ASN A 40 4.64 -7.35 -8.27
CA ASN A 40 4.17 -7.03 -9.63
C ASN A 40 5.33 -6.46 -10.46
N GLU A 41 5.70 -7.17 -11.53
CA GLU A 41 6.90 -6.88 -12.32
C GLU A 41 6.80 -5.53 -13.05
N ASP A 42 5.66 -5.22 -13.64
CA ASP A 42 5.44 -3.98 -14.37
C ASP A 42 5.48 -2.77 -13.43
N TYR A 43 4.86 -2.87 -12.25
CA TYR A 43 4.93 -1.84 -11.22
C TYR A 43 6.36 -1.61 -10.71
N ARG A 44 7.12 -2.69 -10.52
CA ARG A 44 8.53 -2.61 -10.11
C ARG A 44 9.41 -2.00 -11.19
N ALA A 45 9.13 -2.28 -12.46
CA ALA A 45 9.86 -1.71 -13.60
C ALA A 45 9.70 -0.18 -13.65
N LEU A 46 8.52 0.36 -13.31
CA LEU A 46 8.28 1.82 -13.18
C LEU A 46 9.13 2.48 -12.09
N LEU A 47 9.59 1.70 -11.11
CA LEU A 47 10.50 2.14 -10.04
C LEU A 47 11.97 1.82 -10.35
N GLY A 48 12.28 1.29 -11.53
CA GLY A 48 13.63 0.90 -11.94
C GLY A 48 14.15 -0.36 -11.25
N ILE A 49 13.26 -1.21 -10.74
CA ILE A 49 13.60 -2.44 -10.01
C ILE A 49 13.41 -3.64 -10.92
N ALA A 50 14.46 -4.42 -11.17
CA ALA A 50 14.33 -5.65 -11.95
C ALA A 50 13.56 -6.73 -11.18
N LYS A 51 12.98 -7.69 -11.91
CA LYS A 51 12.19 -8.82 -11.36
C LYS A 51 12.91 -9.56 -10.23
N GLU A 52 14.16 -9.94 -10.47
CA GLU A 52 14.96 -10.74 -9.52
C GLU A 52 15.74 -9.88 -8.49
N GLN A 53 15.61 -8.56 -8.56
CA GLN A 53 16.30 -7.65 -7.65
C GLN A 53 15.56 -7.56 -6.31
N ALA A 54 16.26 -7.42 -5.19
CA ALA A 54 15.60 -7.01 -3.95
C ALA A 54 15.04 -5.59 -4.07
N TRP A 55 14.06 -5.23 -3.23
CA TRP A 55 13.64 -3.84 -3.10
C TRP A 55 14.83 -3.00 -2.57
N PRO A 56 15.21 -1.91 -3.25
CA PRO A 56 16.31 -1.05 -2.80
C PRO A 56 16.06 -0.46 -1.41
N ASP A 57 17.09 -0.43 -0.57
CA ASP A 57 17.04 0.15 0.78
C ASP A 57 16.63 1.63 0.77
N GLU A 58 16.95 2.33 -0.31
CA GLU A 58 16.59 3.74 -0.53
C GLU A 58 15.09 3.94 -0.68
N LEU A 59 14.34 2.91 -1.09
CA LEU A 59 12.89 2.96 -1.19
C LEU A 59 12.20 2.59 0.12
N ILE A 60 12.83 1.78 0.99
CA ILE A 60 12.31 1.39 2.30
C ILE A 60 12.11 2.63 3.20
N SER A 61 11.02 2.66 3.97
CA SER A 61 10.72 3.78 4.88
C SER A 61 11.89 3.99 5.85
N PRO A 62 12.48 5.21 5.94
CA PRO A 62 13.68 5.44 6.76
C PRO A 62 13.53 5.04 8.23
N ASN A 63 12.29 5.04 8.73
CA ASN A 63 11.96 4.72 10.11
C ASN A 63 11.35 3.31 10.27
N ALA A 64 11.26 2.51 9.20
CA ALA A 64 10.86 1.11 9.31
C ALA A 64 12.01 0.28 9.89
N ASN A 65 11.77 -0.29 11.07
CA ASN A 65 12.79 -1.02 11.83
C ASN A 65 12.45 -2.51 12.02
N VAL A 66 11.40 -3.00 11.35
CA VAL A 66 11.11 -4.44 11.31
C VAL A 66 12.13 -5.10 10.38
N LEU A 67 13.01 -5.92 10.96
CA LEU A 67 14.04 -6.66 10.21
C LEU A 67 13.58 -8.08 9.88
N ALA A 68 14.16 -8.66 8.84
CA ALA A 68 14.11 -10.08 8.56
C ALA A 68 15.02 -10.87 9.54
N SER A 69 14.90 -12.19 9.55
CA SER A 69 15.66 -13.06 10.48
C SER A 69 17.17 -13.02 10.28
N ASP A 70 17.61 -12.67 9.08
CA ASP A 70 19.01 -12.45 8.70
C ASP A 70 19.49 -11.02 9.01
N GLY A 71 18.60 -10.15 9.51
CA GLY A 71 18.90 -8.76 9.85
C GLY A 71 18.67 -7.77 8.70
N GLU A 72 18.22 -8.22 7.52
CA GLU A 72 17.94 -7.34 6.38
C GLU A 72 16.68 -6.50 6.59
N ARG A 73 16.63 -5.33 5.95
CA ARG A 73 15.47 -4.43 6.00
C ARG A 73 14.32 -4.99 5.17
N ARG A 74 13.09 -4.76 5.63
CA ARG A 74 11.88 -5.31 5.02
C ARG A 74 11.05 -4.24 4.33
N PHE A 75 10.99 -4.31 3.00
CA PHE A 75 10.10 -3.44 2.22
C PHE A 75 8.61 -3.75 2.50
N ASP A 76 8.27 -5.03 2.68
CA ASP A 76 6.91 -5.48 3.03
C ASP A 76 6.46 -5.10 4.46
N ARG A 77 7.31 -4.37 5.19
CA ARG A 77 7.05 -3.77 6.50
C ARG A 77 7.34 -2.27 6.50
N SER A 78 7.39 -1.65 5.32
CA SER A 78 7.56 -0.22 5.15
C SER A 78 6.25 0.44 4.76
N TYR A 79 5.62 -0.06 3.70
CA TYR A 79 4.40 0.52 3.14
C TYR A 79 3.41 -0.56 2.80
N ALA A 80 2.15 -0.17 2.78
CA ALA A 80 1.05 -1.03 2.39
C ALA A 80 0.10 -0.33 1.43
N MET A 81 -0.62 -1.13 0.64
CA MET A 81 -1.82 -0.67 -0.05
C MET A 81 -3.08 -0.95 0.78
N ASN A 82 -4.04 -0.03 0.68
CA ASN A 82 -5.34 -0.14 1.34
C ASN A 82 -6.21 -1.21 0.68
N ILE A 83 -6.74 -2.14 1.49
CA ILE A 83 -7.65 -3.21 1.05
C ILE A 83 -9.11 -3.01 1.49
N THR A 84 -9.42 -1.92 2.20
CA THR A 84 -10.75 -1.71 2.78
C THR A 84 -11.77 -1.50 1.67
N GLY A 85 -12.82 -2.32 1.65
CA GLY A 85 -13.86 -2.31 0.59
C GLY A 85 -13.79 -3.51 -0.35
N PHE A 86 -12.64 -4.19 -0.46
CA PHE A 86 -12.54 -5.44 -1.22
C PHE A 86 -13.09 -6.63 -0.42
N THR A 87 -13.98 -7.40 -1.04
CA THR A 87 -14.59 -8.61 -0.45
C THR A 87 -14.35 -9.83 -1.36
N GLY A 88 -13.46 -10.74 -0.94
CA GLY A 88 -13.20 -12.00 -1.65
C GLY A 88 -12.61 -11.83 -3.05
N TYR A 89 -12.24 -12.95 -3.70
CA TYR A 89 -11.96 -13.00 -5.14
C TYR A 89 -13.23 -13.20 -5.98
N SER A 90 -14.36 -13.49 -5.32
CA SER A 90 -15.59 -13.92 -6.00
C SER A 90 -16.28 -12.80 -6.78
N ASP A 91 -16.06 -11.54 -6.40
CA ASP A 91 -16.89 -10.43 -6.88
C ASP A 91 -16.10 -9.44 -7.79
N ALA A 92 -14.76 -9.48 -7.79
CA ALA A 92 -13.88 -8.50 -8.48
C ALA A 92 -13.08 -9.08 -9.66
N GLY A 93 -13.34 -10.32 -10.08
CA GLY A 93 -12.47 -11.03 -11.00
C GLY A 93 -11.19 -11.52 -10.31
N ASN A 94 -10.14 -11.81 -11.08
CA ASN A 94 -8.91 -12.43 -10.59
C ASN A 94 -8.00 -11.48 -9.77
N ALA A 95 -8.45 -10.30 -9.34
CA ALA A 95 -7.62 -9.33 -8.63
C ALA A 95 -8.40 -8.39 -7.69
N TRP A 96 -7.74 -7.97 -6.60
CA TRP A 96 -8.11 -6.79 -5.81
C TRP A 96 -7.49 -5.56 -6.45
N GLN A 97 -8.27 -4.87 -7.28
CA GLN A 97 -7.81 -3.77 -8.11
C GLN A 97 -8.95 -2.76 -8.31
N ILE A 98 -8.59 -1.49 -8.43
CA ILE A 98 -9.54 -0.41 -8.71
C ILE A 98 -9.14 0.32 -9.99
N ASN A 99 -10.16 0.67 -10.79
CA ASN A 99 -10.00 1.52 -11.94
C ASN A 99 -10.19 2.98 -11.53
N SER A 100 -9.33 3.89 -12.01
CA SER A 100 -9.41 5.32 -11.73
C SER A 100 -10.77 5.93 -12.10
N TYR A 101 -11.45 5.44 -13.12
CA TYR A 101 -12.79 5.91 -13.51
C TYR A 101 -13.90 5.55 -12.52
N LYS A 102 -13.67 4.61 -11.59
CA LYS A 102 -14.61 4.24 -10.53
C LYS A 102 -14.44 5.10 -9.26
N LEU A 103 -13.40 5.92 -9.18
CA LEU A 103 -13.15 6.79 -8.03
C LEU A 103 -13.77 8.17 -8.28
N GLU A 104 -14.86 8.48 -7.57
CA GLU A 104 -15.52 9.79 -7.67
C GLU A 104 -14.65 10.91 -7.05
N ASN A 105 -14.03 10.66 -5.90
CA ASN A 105 -13.16 11.62 -5.20
C ASN A 105 -11.80 10.98 -4.86
N PRO A 106 -10.86 10.87 -5.82
CA PRO A 106 -9.58 10.20 -5.60
C PRO A 106 -8.70 10.87 -4.53
N SER A 107 -8.94 12.15 -4.22
CA SER A 107 -8.28 12.89 -3.13
C SER A 107 -8.72 12.42 -1.75
N ASP A 108 -9.87 11.76 -1.62
CA ASP A 108 -10.43 11.45 -0.31
C ASP A 108 -10.17 9.99 0.07
N VAL A 109 -9.65 9.18 -0.86
CA VAL A 109 -9.45 7.74 -0.67
C VAL A 109 -7.97 7.40 -0.55
N ILE A 110 -7.61 6.77 0.55
CA ILE A 110 -6.26 6.29 0.85
C ILE A 110 -5.89 5.18 -0.12
N ALA A 111 -4.79 5.38 -0.84
CA ALA A 111 -4.20 4.37 -1.69
C ALA A 111 -3.12 3.57 -0.93
N MET A 112 -2.19 4.29 -0.28
CA MET A 112 -1.06 3.69 0.42
C MET A 112 -0.77 4.41 1.73
N THR A 113 -0.16 3.72 2.70
CA THR A 113 0.37 4.35 3.94
C THR A 113 1.62 3.62 4.42
N ASP A 114 2.40 4.26 5.29
CA ASP A 114 3.37 3.58 6.15
C ASP A 114 2.67 2.48 6.97
N ALA A 115 3.24 1.28 6.98
CA ALA A 115 2.59 0.09 7.55
C ALA A 115 3.58 -0.94 8.11
N LEU A 116 3.04 -1.83 8.95
CA LEU A 116 3.72 -3.01 9.51
C LEU A 116 3.38 -4.31 8.75
N ASP A 117 2.76 -4.16 7.58
CA ASP A 117 2.44 -5.24 6.65
C ASP A 117 2.43 -4.71 5.21
N TRP A 118 2.27 -5.58 4.21
CA TRP A 118 2.17 -5.17 2.80
C TRP A 118 0.76 -4.73 2.40
N ILE A 119 -0.23 -5.02 3.24
CA ILE A 119 -1.61 -4.51 3.14
C ILE A 119 -1.95 -3.71 4.38
N VAL A 120 -2.95 -2.84 4.27
CA VAL A 120 -3.50 -2.10 5.39
C VAL A 120 -5.01 -2.04 5.27
N SER A 121 -5.70 -1.96 6.40
CA SER A 121 -7.14 -1.72 6.41
C SER A 121 -7.52 -0.80 7.56
N TYR A 122 -8.71 -0.21 7.45
CA TYR A 122 -9.34 0.51 8.55
C TYR A 122 -9.33 -0.31 9.86
N TYR A 123 -9.66 -1.61 9.78
CA TYR A 123 -9.69 -2.49 10.95
C TYR A 123 -8.32 -2.75 11.59
N GLY A 124 -7.23 -2.44 10.87
CA GLY A 124 -5.86 -2.52 11.38
C GLY A 124 -5.26 -1.18 11.81
N SER A 125 -5.89 -0.05 11.48
CA SER A 125 -5.27 1.28 11.64
C SER A 125 -4.96 1.65 13.10
N ALA A 126 -5.73 1.13 14.06
CA ALA A 126 -5.52 1.35 15.50
C ALA A 126 -4.60 0.31 16.19
N LYS A 127 -4.07 -0.67 15.46
CA LYS A 127 -3.29 -1.78 16.05
C LYS A 127 -1.88 -1.38 16.47
N TYR A 128 -1.32 -0.31 15.94
CA TYR A 128 0.01 0.18 16.32
C TYR A 128 0.03 0.58 17.79
N LYS A 129 1.00 0.06 18.55
CA LYS A 129 1.22 0.38 19.97
C LYS A 129 2.59 0.98 20.25
N GLY A 130 3.20 1.62 19.24
CA GLY A 130 4.56 2.18 19.33
C GLY A 130 5.68 1.17 19.09
N ALA A 131 5.36 -0.09 18.81
CA ALA A 131 6.32 -1.14 18.52
C ALA A 131 6.42 -1.40 17.01
N GLU A 132 7.65 -1.45 16.51
CA GLU A 132 7.96 -1.92 15.15
C GLU A 132 8.02 -3.45 15.16
N GLU A 133 6.85 -4.07 15.11
CA GLU A 133 6.68 -5.53 15.00
C GLU A 133 5.75 -5.87 13.83
N SER A 134 5.81 -7.09 13.30
CA SER A 134 4.89 -7.47 12.21
C SER A 134 3.46 -7.55 12.74
N LEU A 135 2.58 -6.66 12.27
CA LEU A 135 1.17 -6.60 12.65
C LEU A 135 0.28 -6.58 11.42
N ASN A 136 -0.57 -7.59 11.29
CA ASN A 136 -1.44 -7.77 10.13
C ASN A 136 -2.31 -6.54 9.87
N SER A 137 -2.14 -6.00 8.66
CA SER A 137 -2.87 -4.86 8.13
C SER A 137 -2.77 -3.57 8.93
N ALA A 138 -1.72 -3.40 9.75
CA ALA A 138 -1.58 -2.25 10.64
C ALA A 138 -0.84 -1.06 10.00
N VAL A 139 -1.33 0.15 10.25
CA VAL A 139 -0.62 1.41 9.96
C VAL A 139 0.58 1.54 10.90
N ALA A 140 1.67 2.14 10.42
CA ALA A 140 2.84 2.46 11.23
C ALA A 140 3.00 3.98 11.38
N TYR A 141 2.94 4.47 12.62
CA TYR A 141 2.97 5.90 12.95
C TYR A 141 4.40 6.37 13.26
N ARG A 142 5.25 6.35 12.24
CA ARG A 142 6.71 6.47 12.35
C ARG A 142 7.27 7.88 12.43
N TYR A 143 6.45 8.90 12.18
CA TYR A 143 6.93 10.28 12.00
C TYR A 143 6.38 11.19 13.09
N ASN A 144 6.90 11.04 14.32
CA ASN A 144 6.37 11.70 15.53
C ASN A 144 4.88 11.37 15.73
N GLU A 145 4.58 10.07 15.85
CA GLU A 145 3.21 9.56 16.04
C GLU A 145 2.26 9.77 14.84
N LYS A 146 2.83 10.16 13.69
CA LYS A 146 2.13 10.29 12.40
C LYS A 146 2.52 9.22 11.40
N ALA A 147 1.58 8.85 10.54
CA ALA A 147 1.83 8.07 9.34
C ALA A 147 1.82 8.99 8.11
N ALA A 148 2.66 8.71 7.12
CA ALA A 148 2.53 9.33 5.80
C ALA A 148 1.53 8.53 4.97
N VAL A 149 0.56 9.21 4.37
CA VAL A 149 -0.57 8.64 3.67
C VAL A 149 -0.60 9.22 2.26
N ALA A 150 -0.70 8.35 1.27
CA ALA A 150 -0.84 8.74 -0.13
C ALA A 150 -2.25 8.41 -0.63
N TYR A 151 -2.84 9.36 -1.34
CA TYR A 151 -4.20 9.29 -1.88
C TYR A 151 -4.19 8.96 -3.37
N TYR A 152 -5.32 8.51 -3.91
CA TYR A 152 -5.42 8.07 -5.30
C TYR A 152 -5.17 9.18 -6.34
N ASP A 153 -5.36 10.45 -5.99
CA ASP A 153 -4.98 11.60 -6.82
C ASP A 153 -3.46 11.90 -6.84
N GLY A 154 -2.69 11.21 -5.98
CA GLY A 154 -1.23 11.31 -5.90
C GLY A 154 -0.69 12.27 -4.85
N HIS A 155 -1.53 13.00 -4.11
CA HIS A 155 -1.03 13.81 -3.00
C HIS A 155 -0.66 12.95 -1.79
N VAL A 156 0.13 13.54 -0.88
CA VAL A 156 0.58 12.88 0.34
C VAL A 156 0.41 13.81 1.52
N GLU A 157 -0.20 13.30 2.59
CA GLU A 157 -0.42 13.99 3.86
C GLU A 157 0.10 13.16 5.03
N SER A 158 0.19 13.81 6.20
CA SER A 158 0.56 13.15 7.44
C SER A 158 -0.63 13.14 8.38
N HIS A 159 -0.97 11.96 8.91
CA HIS A 159 -2.12 11.78 9.80
C HIS A 159 -1.70 11.20 11.13
N ASP A 160 -2.36 11.69 12.19
CA ASP A 160 -2.30 11.08 13.51
C ASP A 160 -3.16 9.80 13.54
N MET A 161 -2.98 8.96 14.55
CA MET A 161 -3.74 7.70 14.66
C MET A 161 -5.25 7.91 14.70
N SER A 162 -5.74 8.91 15.44
CA SER A 162 -7.17 9.21 15.53
C SER A 162 -7.79 9.53 14.17
N ASP A 163 -7.07 10.25 13.31
CA ASP A 163 -7.56 10.62 11.97
C ASP A 163 -7.83 9.37 11.12
N LEU A 164 -7.05 8.31 11.34
CA LEU A 164 -7.07 7.08 10.56
C LEU A 164 -7.88 5.95 11.22
N SER A 165 -8.12 6.00 12.53
CA SER A 165 -8.89 4.99 13.26
C SER A 165 -10.35 5.34 13.48
N ASP A 166 -10.68 6.63 13.44
CA ASP A 166 -12.00 7.08 13.88
C ASP A 166 -13.00 7.24 12.71
N ASP A 167 -12.50 7.43 11.49
CA ASP A 167 -13.31 7.51 10.26
C ASP A 167 -12.93 6.43 9.25
N ILE A 168 -13.91 5.63 8.84
CA ILE A 168 -13.75 4.60 7.81
C ILE A 168 -13.81 5.19 6.40
N LYS A 169 -14.42 6.36 6.19
CA LYS A 169 -14.63 6.94 4.86
C LYS A 169 -13.36 7.02 4.01
N PRO A 170 -12.22 7.53 4.50
CA PRO A 170 -11.03 7.62 3.65
C PRO A 170 -10.45 6.25 3.29
N TRP A 171 -10.88 5.19 3.95
CA TRP A 171 -10.45 3.83 3.65
C TRP A 171 -11.32 3.16 2.58
N LEU A 172 -12.58 3.55 2.40
CA LEU A 172 -13.51 2.80 1.57
C LEU A 172 -13.18 2.93 0.09
N ILE A 173 -12.66 1.85 -0.50
CA ILE A 173 -12.50 1.71 -1.94
C ILE A 173 -13.84 1.22 -2.53
N PRO A 174 -14.42 1.92 -3.51
CA PRO A 174 -15.65 1.48 -4.16
C PRO A 174 -15.38 0.20 -4.97
N ASN A 175 -16.15 -0.86 -4.70
CA ASN A 175 -16.06 -2.15 -5.40
C ASN A 175 -17.06 -2.20 -6.58
#